data_AF-A0A7C9CLT0-F1
#
_entry.id   AF-A0A7C9CLT0-F1
#
_cell.length_a   1.000
_cell.length_b   1.000
_cell.length_c   1.000
_cell.angle_alpha   90.00
_cell.angle_beta   90.00
_cell.angle_gamma   90.00
#
_symmetry.space_group_name_H-M   'P 1'
#
loop_
_entity.id
_entity.type
_entity.pdbx_description
1 polymer ?
#
loop_
_entity_poly.entity_id
_entity_poly.type
_entity_poly.pdbx_seq_one_letter_code
_entity_poly.pdbx_strand_id
1 'polypeptide(L)'
;SSHLDLILRCHMSKRKRASLFVVVSYKIIVNPSHIHNSLCGKIRFDAIYGQMKDIVKAYHKESKWLRDYQSNKLTPTMEEYMSIAFDTVAYPMGTMASFVGMREIATEQGFDWLIGKPQMLRAACLIFRFMDDIVSHEFEQQRQHIPSAVECMCQENGVSKEEV
;
A
#
# COMPACT_ATOMS: atom_id res chain seq x y z
N SER A 1 9.86 -16.85 1.33
CA SER A 1 10.16 -16.42 2.70
C SER A 1 11.30 -15.39 2.73
N SER A 2 12.46 -15.64 2.11
CA SER A 2 13.65 -14.76 2.15
C SER A 2 13.58 -13.46 1.33
N HIS A 3 12.95 -13.46 0.15
CA HIS A 3 12.93 -12.26 -0.71
C HIS A 3 12.05 -11.12 -0.19
N LEU A 4 10.90 -11.47 0.42
CA LEU A 4 9.99 -10.49 1.02
C LEU A 4 10.61 -9.84 2.26
N ASP A 5 11.35 -10.62 3.04
CA ASP A 5 12.05 -10.14 4.22
C ASP A 5 13.16 -9.15 3.84
N LEU A 6 13.84 -9.39 2.71
CA LEU A 6 14.86 -8.50 2.17
C LEU A 6 14.27 -7.17 1.65
N ILE A 7 13.15 -7.22 0.92
CA ILE A 7 12.46 -6.04 0.39
C ILE A 7 11.96 -5.15 1.54
N LEU A 8 11.35 -5.75 2.56
CA LEU A 8 10.88 -5.01 3.73
C LEU A 8 12.03 -4.40 4.53
N ARG A 9 13.11 -5.16 4.81
CA ARG A 9 14.30 -4.62 5.50
C ARG A 9 14.93 -3.45 4.73
N CYS A 10 15.00 -3.55 3.41
CA CYS A 10 15.55 -2.50 2.56
C CYS A 10 14.67 -1.24 2.57
N HIS A 11 13.35 -1.40 2.62
CA HIS A 11 12.41 -0.27 2.74
C HIS A 11 12.48 0.41 4.11
N MET A 12 12.62 -0.38 5.20
CA MET A 12 12.77 0.10 6.58
C MET A 12 14.07 0.86 6.81
N SER A 13 15.18 0.37 6.26
CA SER A 13 16.51 0.98 6.35
C SER A 13 16.55 2.40 5.78
N LYS A 14 15.75 2.66 4.75
CA LYS A 14 15.73 3.95 4.04
C LYS A 14 14.87 5.04 4.72
N ARG A 15 13.95 4.70 5.63
CA ARG A 15 13.15 5.69 6.40
C ARG A 15 13.70 5.80 7.83
N LYS A 16 14.59 6.78 8.07
CA LYS A 16 15.24 7.03 9.38
C LYS A 16 14.28 7.36 10.55
N ARG A 17 12.97 7.50 10.30
CA ARG A 17 11.90 7.54 11.30
C ARG A 17 10.72 6.72 10.79
N ALA A 18 10.75 5.42 11.01
CA ALA A 18 9.59 4.57 10.74
C ALA A 18 8.47 4.93 11.75
N SER A 19 7.29 5.30 11.26
CA SER A 19 6.09 5.48 12.09
C SER A 19 5.81 4.21 12.90
N LEU A 20 5.20 4.34 14.08
CA LEU A 20 4.81 3.21 14.95
C LEU A 20 4.09 2.11 14.15
N PHE A 21 3.27 2.52 13.18
CA PHE A 21 2.58 1.69 12.18
C PHE A 21 3.52 0.73 11.42
N VAL A 22 4.65 1.25 10.95
CA VAL A 22 5.63 0.52 10.15
C VAL A 22 6.41 -0.46 11.05
N VAL A 23 6.71 -0.06 12.30
CA VAL A 23 7.37 -0.93 13.30
C VAL A 23 6.45 -2.06 13.76
N VAL A 24 5.17 -1.79 13.97
CA VAL A 24 4.16 -2.79 14.33
C VAL A 24 3.94 -3.78 13.17
N SER A 25 3.82 -3.27 11.95
CA SER A 25 3.70 -4.10 10.74
C SER A 25 4.92 -5.03 10.59
N TYR A 26 6.13 -4.49 10.75
CA TYR A 26 7.37 -5.27 10.72
C TYR A 26 7.44 -6.33 11.83
N LYS A 27 7.05 -5.99 13.07
CA LYS A 27 7.04 -6.95 14.19
C LYS A 27 6.03 -8.08 14.00
N ILE A 28 4.86 -7.79 13.42
CA ILE A 28 3.85 -8.79 13.04
C ILE A 28 4.40 -9.73 11.96
N ILE A 29 5.13 -9.19 10.99
CA ILE A 29 5.73 -9.96 9.88
C ILE A 29 6.91 -10.84 10.35
N VAL A 30 7.76 -10.32 11.24
CA VAL A 30 8.99 -11.01 11.68
C VAL A 30 8.75 -12.02 12.80
N ASN A 31 7.74 -11.81 13.66
CA ASN A 31 7.42 -12.72 14.77
C ASN A 31 5.97 -13.25 14.70
N PRO A 32 5.62 -14.04 13.67
CA PRO A 32 4.27 -14.57 13.47
C PRO A 32 3.83 -15.54 14.60
N SER A 33 4.77 -16.17 15.28
CA SER A 33 4.55 -17.11 16.39
C SER A 33 3.83 -16.49 17.60
N HIS A 34 3.94 -15.19 17.82
CA HIS A 34 3.30 -14.51 18.95
C HIS A 34 1.79 -14.26 18.73
N ILE A 35 1.34 -14.30 17.47
CA ILE A 35 -0.03 -13.97 17.07
C ILE A 35 -0.84 -15.26 16.84
N HIS A 36 -0.19 -16.33 16.39
CA HIS A 36 -0.86 -17.52 15.84
C HIS A 36 -1.50 -18.48 16.87
N ASN A 37 -1.26 -18.32 18.17
CA ASN A 37 -1.68 -19.30 19.19
C ASN A 37 -3.19 -19.30 19.53
N SER A 38 -4.01 -18.49 18.85
CA SER A 38 -5.47 -18.46 19.02
C SER A 38 -6.18 -18.45 17.66
N LEU A 39 -7.45 -18.88 17.59
CA LEU A 39 -8.25 -18.83 16.35
C LEU A 39 -8.32 -17.41 15.78
N CYS A 40 -8.58 -16.42 16.65
CA CYS A 40 -8.53 -15.01 16.29
C CYS A 40 -7.13 -14.59 15.81
N GLY A 41 -6.09 -15.14 16.43
CA GLY A 41 -4.69 -15.04 15.99
C GLY A 41 -4.41 -15.51 14.57
N LYS A 42 -4.99 -16.65 14.18
CA LYS A 42 -4.88 -17.18 12.82
C LYS A 42 -5.58 -16.30 11.79
N ILE A 43 -6.80 -15.84 12.09
CA ILE A 43 -7.56 -14.93 11.22
C ILE A 43 -6.80 -13.61 11.01
N ARG A 44 -6.27 -13.03 12.10
CA ARG A 44 -5.41 -11.84 12.05
C ARG A 44 -4.21 -12.01 11.12
N PHE A 45 -3.51 -13.14 11.25
CA PHE A 45 -2.34 -13.44 10.44
C PHE A 45 -2.71 -13.63 8.97
N ASP A 46 -3.74 -14.43 8.68
CA ASP A 46 -4.20 -14.73 7.32
C ASP A 46 -4.68 -13.47 6.59
N ALA A 47 -5.36 -12.55 7.29
CA ALA A 47 -5.79 -11.26 6.76
C ALA A 47 -4.59 -10.40 6.31
N ILE A 48 -3.63 -10.20 7.21
CA ILE A 48 -2.44 -9.38 6.95
C ILE A 48 -1.57 -10.02 5.86
N TYR A 49 -1.41 -11.35 5.90
CA TYR A 49 -0.65 -12.08 4.90
C TYR A 49 -1.31 -12.05 3.52
N GLY A 50 -2.64 -12.15 3.47
CA GLY A 50 -3.42 -11.96 2.24
C GLY A 50 -3.18 -10.59 1.62
N GLN A 51 -3.33 -9.53 2.41
CA GLN A 51 -3.10 -8.17 1.92
C GLN A 51 -1.64 -7.94 1.49
N MET A 52 -0.67 -8.56 2.16
CA MET A 52 0.73 -8.49 1.76
C MET A 52 0.97 -9.12 0.38
N LYS A 53 0.29 -10.22 0.04
CA LYS A 53 0.38 -10.81 -1.30
C LYS A 53 -0.17 -9.86 -2.37
N ASP A 54 -1.26 -9.17 -2.07
CA ASP A 54 -1.88 -8.21 -3.00
C ASP A 54 -0.97 -7.00 -3.25
N ILE A 55 -0.35 -6.46 -2.19
CA ILE A 55 0.67 -5.40 -2.28
C ILE A 55 1.82 -5.83 -3.19
N VAL A 56 2.35 -7.05 -3.00
CA VAL A 56 3.47 -7.57 -3.81
C VAL A 56 3.09 -7.71 -5.29
N LYS A 57 1.88 -8.19 -5.58
CA LYS A 57 1.37 -8.27 -6.95
C LYS A 57 1.22 -6.89 -7.58
N ALA A 58 0.72 -5.92 -6.81
CA ALA A 58 0.54 -4.54 -7.26
C ALA A 58 1.90 -3.88 -7.58
N TYR A 59 2.88 -3.98 -6.68
CA TYR A 59 4.24 -3.49 -6.96
C TYR A 59 4.91 -4.19 -8.14
N HIS A 60 4.65 -5.48 -8.34
CA HIS A 60 5.15 -6.17 -9.53
C HIS A 60 4.52 -5.62 -10.82
N LYS A 61 3.22 -5.34 -10.82
CA LYS A 61 2.52 -4.70 -11.94
C LYS A 61 3.06 -3.29 -12.19
N GLU A 62 3.23 -2.49 -11.15
CA GLU A 62 3.86 -1.16 -11.21
C GLU A 62 5.27 -1.21 -11.80
N SER A 63 6.10 -2.19 -11.41
CA SER A 63 7.44 -2.37 -12.00
C SER A 63 7.43 -2.74 -13.48
N LYS A 64 6.38 -3.43 -13.96
CA LYS A 64 6.19 -3.69 -15.39
C LYS A 64 5.78 -2.41 -16.10
N TRP A 65 4.80 -1.70 -15.56
CA TRP A 65 4.35 -0.42 -16.09
C TRP A 65 5.46 0.60 -16.18
N LEU A 66 6.38 0.64 -15.22
CA LEU A 66 7.56 1.50 -15.31
C LEU A 66 8.40 1.21 -16.55
N ARG A 67 8.69 -0.06 -16.81
CA ARG A 67 9.46 -0.47 -17.99
C ARG A 67 8.73 -0.18 -19.30
N ASP A 68 7.42 -0.40 -19.31
CA ASP A 68 6.59 -0.16 -20.50
C ASP A 68 6.44 1.35 -20.75
N TYR A 69 6.28 2.16 -19.71
CA TYR A 69 6.26 3.63 -19.77
C TYR A 69 7.59 4.18 -20.27
N GLN A 70 8.72 3.73 -19.71
CA GLN A 70 10.06 4.13 -20.15
C GLN A 70 10.36 3.75 -21.61
N SER A 71 9.69 2.71 -22.14
CA SER A 71 9.79 2.32 -23.54
C SER A 71 8.71 2.93 -24.43
N ASN A 72 7.94 3.91 -23.93
CA ASN A 72 6.83 4.59 -24.60
C ASN A 72 5.74 3.64 -25.12
N LYS A 73 5.55 2.49 -24.44
CA LYS A 73 4.55 1.47 -24.83
C LYS A 73 3.24 1.57 -24.06
N LEU A 74 3.27 2.20 -22.89
CA LEU A 74 2.14 2.31 -21.99
C LEU A 74 2.14 3.68 -21.34
N THR A 75 0.99 4.35 -21.35
CA THR A 75 0.72 5.48 -20.48
C THR A 75 -0.58 5.17 -19.74
N PRO A 76 -0.55 4.92 -18.42
CA PRO A 76 -1.73 4.50 -17.68
C PRO A 76 -2.76 5.63 -17.61
N THR A 77 -4.04 5.28 -17.76
CA THR A 77 -5.13 6.20 -17.42
C THR A 77 -5.28 6.33 -15.91
N MET A 78 -6.00 7.35 -15.46
CA MET A 78 -6.31 7.54 -14.04
C MET A 78 -7.06 6.33 -13.48
N GLU A 79 -8.03 5.78 -14.23
CA GLU A 79 -8.76 4.58 -13.82
C GLU A 79 -7.81 3.36 -13.66
N GLU A 80 -6.92 3.16 -14.63
CA GLU A 80 -5.94 2.08 -14.58
C GLU A 80 -4.98 2.24 -13.40
N TYR A 81 -4.43 3.45 -13.20
CA TYR A 81 -3.57 3.78 -12.06
C TYR A 81 -4.29 3.49 -10.74
N MET A 82 -5.52 3.97 -10.59
CA MET A 82 -6.31 3.79 -9.38
C MET A 82 -6.61 2.31 -9.08
N SER A 83 -6.64 1.44 -10.09
CA SER A 83 -6.82 -0.01 -9.90
C SER A 83 -5.69 -0.67 -9.10
N ILE A 84 -4.46 -0.14 -9.17
CA ILE A 84 -3.31 -0.65 -8.41
C ILE A 84 -3.00 0.20 -7.18
N ALA A 85 -3.33 1.49 -7.23
CA ALA A 85 -3.05 2.47 -6.20
C ALA A 85 -3.61 2.09 -4.82
N PHE A 86 -4.79 1.46 -4.80
CA PHE A 86 -5.41 0.99 -3.57
C PHE A 86 -4.55 -0.02 -2.81
N ASP A 87 -3.87 -0.92 -3.52
CA ASP A 87 -3.00 -1.89 -2.87
C ASP A 87 -1.59 -1.32 -2.65
N THR A 88 -1.04 -0.52 -3.58
CA THR A 88 0.33 0.05 -3.43
C THR A 88 0.47 1.09 -2.33
N VAL A 89 -0.63 1.76 -1.93
CA VAL A 89 -0.62 2.68 -0.77
C VAL A 89 -0.41 1.94 0.57
N ALA A 90 -0.56 0.60 0.59
CA ALA A 90 -0.35 -0.27 1.75
C ALA A 90 -1.17 0.07 3.02
N TYR A 91 -2.08 1.04 2.92
CA TYR A 91 -2.93 1.51 4.02
C TYR A 91 -3.89 0.45 4.56
N PRO A 92 -4.50 -0.43 3.73
CA PRO A 92 -5.31 -1.55 4.23
C PRO A 92 -4.54 -2.47 5.17
N MET A 93 -3.32 -2.85 4.78
CA MET A 93 -2.48 -3.76 5.56
C MET A 93 -2.16 -3.17 6.93
N GLY A 94 -1.75 -1.91 6.98
CA GLY A 94 -1.40 -1.34 8.27
C GLY A 94 -2.59 -0.88 9.10
N THR A 95 -3.77 -0.67 8.50
CA THR A 95 -5.04 -0.59 9.25
C THR A 95 -5.29 -1.90 9.97
N MET A 96 -5.19 -3.04 9.27
CA MET A 96 -5.33 -4.37 9.86
C MET A 96 -4.27 -4.63 10.95
N ALA A 97 -3.01 -4.29 10.69
CA ALA A 97 -1.93 -4.45 11.68
C ALA A 97 -2.12 -3.58 12.93
N SER A 98 -2.62 -2.35 12.77
CA SER A 98 -2.95 -1.48 13.91
C SER A 98 -4.14 -2.03 14.69
N PHE A 99 -5.14 -2.58 13.99
CA PHE A 99 -6.32 -3.18 14.59
C PHE A 99 -5.98 -4.37 15.49
N VAL A 100 -4.94 -5.16 15.18
CA VAL A 100 -4.45 -6.26 16.05
C VAL A 100 -4.14 -5.78 17.48
N GLY A 101 -3.67 -4.54 17.65
CA GLY A 101 -3.35 -3.98 18.95
C GLY A 101 -4.56 -3.54 19.79
N MET A 102 -5.76 -3.48 19.20
CA MET A 102 -6.96 -2.87 19.79
C MET A 102 -7.80 -3.87 20.61
N ARG A 103 -7.16 -4.61 21.53
CA ARG A 103 -7.74 -5.59 22.49
C ARG A 103 -9.22 -5.95 22.27
N GLU A 104 -10.15 -5.31 22.99
CA GLU A 104 -11.58 -5.65 23.02
C GLU A 104 -12.32 -5.36 21.70
N ILE A 105 -11.78 -4.47 20.88
CA ILE A 105 -12.34 -4.06 19.58
C ILE A 105 -11.84 -5.00 18.47
N ALA A 106 -10.67 -5.62 18.63
CA ALA A 106 -9.99 -6.49 17.67
C ALA A 106 -10.65 -7.88 17.54
N THR A 107 -11.95 -7.89 17.21
CA THR A 107 -12.79 -9.08 17.04
C THR A 107 -12.66 -9.69 15.64
N GLU A 108 -13.06 -10.95 15.50
CA GLU A 108 -13.13 -11.65 14.20
C GLU A 108 -14.01 -10.89 13.19
N GLN A 109 -15.20 -10.45 13.60
CA GLN A 109 -16.10 -9.64 12.79
C GLN A 109 -15.45 -8.33 12.31
N GLY A 110 -14.62 -7.70 13.15
CA GLY A 110 -13.87 -6.51 12.76
C GLY A 110 -12.83 -6.80 11.68
N PHE A 111 -12.15 -7.95 11.74
CA PHE A 111 -11.23 -8.38 10.69
C PHE A 111 -11.97 -8.75 9.41
N ASP A 112 -13.08 -9.47 9.48
CA ASP A 112 -13.91 -9.78 8.31
C ASP A 112 -14.42 -8.52 7.62
N TRP A 113 -14.86 -7.53 8.41
CA TRP A 113 -15.25 -6.23 7.90
C TRP A 113 -14.09 -5.53 7.19
N LEU A 114 -12.88 -5.53 7.75
CA LEU A 114 -11.68 -4.97 7.12
C LEU A 114 -11.26 -5.73 5.85
N ILE A 115 -11.32 -7.06 5.86
CA ILE A 115 -11.03 -7.93 4.71
C ILE A 115 -12.00 -7.61 3.56
N GLY A 116 -13.26 -7.30 3.89
CA GLY A 116 -14.27 -6.84 2.94
C GLY A 116 -13.94 -5.50 2.25
N LYS A 117 -12.86 -4.82 2.66
CA LYS A 117 -12.43 -3.51 2.13
C LYS A 117 -13.61 -2.52 2.11
N PRO A 118 -14.10 -2.10 3.29
CA PRO A 118 -15.32 -1.32 3.42
C PRO A 118 -15.14 0.07 2.80
N GLN A 119 -16.26 0.73 2.43
CA GLN A 119 -16.22 2.02 1.73
C GLN A 119 -15.40 3.07 2.47
N MET A 120 -15.47 3.11 3.81
CA MET A 120 -14.65 4.02 4.63
C MET A 120 -13.15 3.78 4.44
N LEU A 121 -12.71 2.52 4.41
CA LEU A 121 -11.30 2.18 4.16
C LEU A 121 -10.89 2.59 2.74
N ARG A 122 -11.76 2.37 1.74
CA ARG A 122 -11.49 2.79 0.35
C ARG A 122 -11.35 4.30 0.21
N ALA A 123 -12.25 5.05 0.83
CA ALA A 123 -12.18 6.52 0.85
C ALA A 123 -10.91 7.02 1.54
N ALA A 124 -10.53 6.43 2.68
CA ALA A 124 -9.28 6.76 3.34
C ALA A 124 -8.06 6.47 2.45
N CYS A 125 -8.01 5.28 1.83
CA CYS A 125 -6.91 4.91 0.92
C CYS A 125 -6.81 5.88 -0.27
N LEU A 126 -7.94 6.34 -0.81
CA LEU A 126 -7.99 7.31 -1.89
C LEU A 126 -7.37 8.64 -1.48
N ILE A 127 -7.79 9.19 -0.32
CA ILE A 127 -7.23 10.43 0.22
C ILE A 127 -5.73 10.28 0.47
N PHE A 128 -5.30 9.18 1.11
CA PHE A 128 -3.89 8.92 1.36
C PHE A 128 -3.08 8.80 0.08
N ARG A 129 -3.59 8.14 -0.97
CA ARG A 129 -2.90 8.02 -2.25
C ARG A 129 -2.71 9.38 -2.90
N PHE A 130 -3.76 10.19 -2.98
CA PHE A 130 -3.67 11.52 -3.57
C PHE A 130 -2.71 12.42 -2.79
N MET A 131 -2.79 12.40 -1.46
CA MET A 131 -1.88 13.17 -0.61
C MET A 131 -0.44 12.72 -0.78
N ASP A 132 -0.18 11.40 -0.83
CA ASP A 132 1.16 10.87 -1.06
C ASP A 132 1.66 11.33 -2.43
N ASP A 133 0.90 11.13 -3.52
CA ASP A 133 1.25 11.55 -4.89
C ASP A 133 1.58 13.04 -5.01
N ILE A 134 0.76 13.91 -4.41
CA ILE A 134 0.99 15.37 -4.46
C ILE A 134 2.27 15.74 -3.70
N VAL A 135 2.47 15.18 -2.51
CA VAL A 135 3.61 15.53 -1.64
C VAL A 135 4.91 14.90 -2.14
N SER A 136 4.87 13.71 -2.74
CA SER A 136 6.02 13.00 -3.29
C SER A 136 6.34 13.39 -4.72
N HIS A 137 5.45 14.12 -5.40
CA HIS A 137 5.48 14.36 -6.84
C HIS A 137 6.87 14.75 -7.37
N GLU A 138 7.45 15.84 -6.85
CA GLU A 138 8.74 16.34 -7.30
C GLU A 138 9.88 15.32 -7.13
N PHE A 139 9.87 14.60 -6.01
CA PHE A 139 10.88 13.60 -5.69
C PHE A 139 10.75 12.34 -6.57
N GLU A 140 9.53 11.93 -6.88
CA GLU A 140 9.26 10.76 -7.71
C GLU A 140 9.63 11.01 -9.17
N GLN A 141 9.39 12.22 -9.67
CA GLN A 141 9.82 12.63 -11.02
C GLN A 141 11.35 12.60 -11.19
N GLN A 142 12.11 13.02 -10.17
CA GLN A 142 13.58 12.96 -10.22
C GLN A 142 14.14 11.54 -10.38
N ARG A 143 13.38 10.53 -9.96
CA ARG A 143 13.78 9.11 -10.02
C ARG A 143 13.18 8.37 -11.21
N GLN A 144 12.50 9.08 -12.12
CA GLN A 144 11.81 8.52 -13.27
C GLN A 144 10.81 7.43 -12.85
N HIS A 145 9.92 7.75 -11.93
CA HIS A 145 8.86 6.84 -11.48
C HIS A 145 7.76 6.64 -12.54
N ILE A 146 6.83 5.69 -12.31
CA ILE A 146 5.61 5.62 -13.12
C ILE A 146 4.78 6.90 -12.96
N PRO A 147 3.95 7.26 -13.96
CA PRO A 147 2.96 8.32 -13.82
C PRO A 147 2.13 8.15 -12.54
N SER A 148 2.10 9.19 -11.71
CA SER A 148 1.25 9.28 -10.51
C SER A 148 -0.14 9.80 -10.88
N ALA A 149 -1.03 9.96 -9.89
CA ALA A 149 -2.33 10.60 -10.12
C ALA A 149 -2.20 11.99 -10.77
N VAL A 150 -1.16 12.75 -10.44
CA VAL A 150 -0.91 14.09 -11.00
C VAL A 150 -0.73 14.03 -12.51
N GLU A 151 0.12 13.10 -13.00
CA GLU A 151 0.37 12.92 -14.43
C GLU A 151 -0.90 12.49 -15.17
N CYS A 152 -1.60 11.50 -14.63
CA CYS A 152 -2.82 10.99 -15.23
C CYS A 152 -3.88 12.10 -15.35
N MET A 153 -4.05 12.92 -14.31
CA MET A 153 -4.99 14.06 -14.33
C MET A 153 -4.59 15.15 -15.33
N CYS A 154 -3.31 15.54 -15.37
CA CYS A 154 -2.82 16.52 -16.34
C CYS A 154 -3.07 16.05 -17.78
N GLN A 155 -2.83 14.77 -18.05
CA GLN A 155 -3.01 14.19 -19.37
C GLN A 155 -4.48 14.10 -19.77
N GLU A 156 -5.36 13.67 -18.87
CA GLU A 156 -6.79 13.49 -19.19
C GLU A 156 -7.54 14.82 -19.32
N ASN A 157 -7.19 15.80 -18.49
CA ASN A 157 -7.90 17.09 -18.44
C ASN A 157 -7.20 18.20 -19.23
N GLY A 158 -5.98 17.98 -19.72
CA GLY A 158 -5.19 18.99 -20.42
C GLY A 158 -4.76 20.16 -19.53
N VAL A 159 -4.70 19.95 -18.21
CA VAL A 159 -4.34 20.95 -17.21
C VAL A 159 -2.86 20.90 -16.89
N SER A 160 -2.34 22.03 -16.40
CA SER A 160 -0.98 22.11 -15.85
C SER A 160 -0.90 21.46 -14.47
N LYS A 161 0.32 21.16 -14.02
CA LYS A 161 0.55 20.52 -12.71
C LYS A 161 0.16 21.43 -11.55
N GLU A 162 0.27 22.74 -11.74
CA GLU A 162 -0.09 23.76 -10.77
C GLU A 162 -1.61 23.91 -10.59
N GLU A 163 -2.39 23.40 -11.55
CA GLU A 163 -3.86 23.39 -11.51
C GLU A 163 -4.44 22.11 -10.87
N VAL A 164 -3.59 21.14 -10.55
CA VAL A 164 -3.92 19.86 -9.88
C VAL A 164 -3.69 19.97 -8.37
#